data_AF-A0A7W1IAQ9-F1
#
_entry.id   AF-A0A7W1IAQ9-F1
#
_cell.length_a   1.000
_cell.length_b   1.000
_cell.length_c   1.000
_cell.angle_alpha   90.00
_cell.angle_beta   90.00
_cell.angle_gamma   90.00
#
_symmetry.space_group_name_H-M   'P 1'
#
loop_
_entity.id
_entity.type
_entity.pdbx_description
1 polymer ?
#
loop_
_entity_poly.entity_id
_entity_poly.type
_entity_poly.pdbx_seq_one_letter_code
_entity_poly.pdbx_strand_id
1 'polypeptide(L)' 'MSWRGLRIKPSAAHDEIVQALFDAGAIAVQDDAGDVVTHFPPDTDLDSVCRNISAADP' A
#
# COMPACT_ATOMS: atom_id res chain seq x y z
N MET A 1 -2.57 -5.38 -20.28
CA MET A 1 -2.09 -4.64 -19.08
C MET A 1 -2.92 -5.10 -17.89
N SER A 2 -2.30 -5.76 -16.91
CA SER A 2 -2.95 -6.23 -15.69
C SER A 2 -2.55 -5.36 -14.51
N TRP A 3 -3.52 -4.84 -13.78
CA TRP A 3 -3.29 -4.14 -12.53
C TRP A 3 -2.85 -5.12 -11.45
N ARG A 4 -2.08 -4.64 -10.47
CA ARG A 4 -1.61 -5.44 -9.35
C ARG A 4 -2.29 -4.98 -8.07
N GLY A 5 -3.06 -5.87 -7.46
CA GLY A 5 -3.67 -5.64 -6.16
C GLY A 5 -2.66 -5.89 -5.04
N LEU A 6 -2.63 -4.99 -4.05
CA LEU A 6 -1.84 -5.11 -2.84
C LEU A 6 -2.77 -5.10 -1.64
N ARG A 7 -2.57 -6.04 -0.71
CA ARG A 7 -3.29 -6.13 0.56
C ARG A 7 -2.27 -6.14 1.69
N ILE A 8 -2.45 -5.24 2.63
CA ILE A 8 -1.54 -4.99 3.76
C ILE A 8 -2.30 -5.24 5.04
N LYS A 9 -1.65 -5.90 5.99
CA LYS A 9 -2.16 -6.07 7.35
C LYS A 9 -1.39 -5.13 8.27
N PRO A 10 -1.90 -3.92 8.56
CA PRO A 10 -1.20 -2.94 9.38
C PRO A 10 -1.04 -3.43 10.82
N SER A 11 0.12 -3.18 11.45
CA SER A 11 0.38 -3.56 12.84
C SER A 11 -0.24 -2.56 13.82
N ALA A 12 -0.01 -1.26 13.58
CA ALA A 12 -0.51 -0.16 14.42
C ALA A 12 -0.58 1.19 13.70
N ALA A 13 0.23 1.41 12.66
CA ALA A 13 0.42 2.71 12.01
C ALA A 13 -0.43 2.87 10.73
N HIS A 14 -1.75 2.70 10.85
CA HIS A 14 -2.68 2.72 9.70
C HIS A 14 -2.55 3.99 8.84
N ASP A 15 -2.61 5.17 9.45
CA ASP A 15 -2.52 6.45 8.72
C ASP A 15 -1.17 6.62 8.01
N GLU A 16 -0.07 6.15 8.62
CA GLU A 16 1.28 6.23 8.04
C GLU A 16 1.42 5.30 6.84
N ILE A 17 0.82 4.11 6.91
CA ILE A 17 0.76 3.15 5.80
C ILE A 17 -0.06 3.72 4.65
N VAL A 18 -1.22 4.33 4.94
CA VAL A 18 -2.06 4.98 3.91
C VAL A 18 -1.30 6.11 3.23
N GLN A 19 -0.58 6.94 3.99
CA GLN A 19 0.26 7.99 3.42
C GLN A 19 1.37 7.42 2.53
N ALA A 20 2.08 6.39 3.00
CA ALA A 20 3.15 5.73 2.23
C ALA A 20 2.62 5.12 0.92
N LEU A 21 1.38 4.63 0.89
CA LEU A 21 0.72 4.14 -0.32
C LEU A 21 0.46 5.26 -1.33
N PHE A 22 -0.04 6.41 -0.88
CA PHE A 22 -0.24 7.56 -1.76
C PHE A 22 1.08 8.12 -2.30
N ASP A 23 2.12 8.19 -1.46
CA ASP A 23 3.47 8.59 -1.87
C ASP A 23 4.07 7.61 -2.89
N ALA A 24 3.69 6.34 -2.83
CA ALA A 24 4.02 5.29 -3.80
C ALA A 24 3.17 5.33 -5.09
N GLY A 25 2.22 6.26 -5.20
CA GLY A 25 1.37 6.44 -6.38
C GLY A 25 0.09 5.61 -6.39
N ALA A 26 -0.39 5.15 -5.22
CA ALA A 26 -1.72 4.59 -5.11
C ALA A 26 -2.78 5.63 -5.50
N ILE A 27 -3.73 5.24 -6.35
CA ILE A 27 -4.83 6.13 -6.77
C ILE A 27 -5.96 6.13 -5.73
N ALA A 28 -6.16 4.99 -5.09
CA ALA A 28 -7.18 4.80 -4.07
C ALA A 28 -6.69 3.76 -3.06
N VAL A 29 -7.10 3.95 -1.82
CA VAL A 29 -6.87 3.03 -0.72
C VAL A 29 -8.22 2.69 -0.10
N GLN A 30 -8.44 1.41 0.17
CA GLN A 30 -9.68 0.91 0.76
C GLN A 30 -9.36 0.12 2.02
N ASP A 31 -10.11 0.40 3.07
CA ASP A 31 -10.10 -0.41 4.28
C ASP A 31 -11.06 -1.59 4.15
N ASP A 32 -10.55 -2.79 4.43
CA ASP A 32 -11.32 -4.04 4.40
C ASP A 32 -11.01 -4.89 5.63
N ALA A 33 -11.94 -4.89 6.59
CA ALA A 33 -11.87 -5.71 7.80
C ALA A 33 -10.56 -5.57 8.61
N GLY A 34 -9.97 -4.37 8.63
CA GLY A 34 -8.70 -4.08 9.30
C GLY A 34 -7.47 -4.21 8.42
N ASP A 35 -7.64 -4.69 7.18
CA ASP A 35 -6.59 -4.69 6.17
C ASP A 35 -6.71 -3.45 5.27
N VAL A 36 -5.60 -3.04 4.68
CA VAL A 36 -5.52 -1.94 3.70
C VAL A 36 -5.32 -2.53 2.31
N VAL A 37 -6.19 -2.17 1.37
CA VAL A 37 -6.18 -2.69 0.00
C VAL A 37 -6.00 -1.55 -1.00
N THR A 38 -5.11 -1.73 -1.96
CA THR A 38 -4.92 -0.79 -3.07
C THR A 38 -4.55 -1.52 -4.37
N HIS A 39 -4.54 -0.79 -5.48
CA HIS A 39 -4.11 -1.29 -6.77
C HIS A 39 -3.10 -0.36 -7.41
N PHE A 40 -2.09 -0.95 -8.04
CA PHE A 40 -1.03 -0.25 -8.75
C PHE A 40 -1.03 -0.57 -10.26
N PRO A 41 -0.59 0.38 -11.09
CA PRO A 41 -0.33 0.12 -12.50
C PRO A 41 0.79 -0.92 -12.70
N PRO A 42 0.86 -1.53 -13.90
CA PRO A 42 1.83 -2.59 -14.20
C PRO A 42 3.29 -2.14 -14.15
N ASP A 43 3.57 -0.83 -14.17
CA ASP A 43 4.92 -0.28 -14.19
C ASP A 43 5.41 0.16 -12.79
N THR A 44 4.58 0.09 -11.75
CA THR A 44 4.99 0.41 -10.38
C THR A 44 6.06 -0.56 -9.86
N ASP A 45 7.10 -0.03 -9.22
CA ASP A 45 8.08 -0.84 -8.49
C ASP A 45 7.50 -1.28 -7.14
N LEU A 46 6.83 -2.44 -7.13
CA LEU A 46 6.21 -2.99 -5.93
C LEU A 46 7.23 -3.34 -4.83
N ASP A 47 8.47 -3.66 -5.17
CA ASP A 47 9.49 -3.96 -4.14
C ASP A 47 9.84 -2.69 -3.36
N SER A 48 9.92 -1.55 -4.04
CA SER A 48 10.08 -0.25 -3.36
C SER A 48 8.85 0.11 -2.54
N VAL A 49 7.63 -0.13 -3.05
CA VAL A 49 6.39 0.09 -2.29
C VAL A 49 6.37 -0.72 -1.00
N CYS A 50 6.66 -2.03 -1.07
CA CYS A 50 6.73 -2.90 0.09
C CYS A 50 7.77 -2.43 1.11
N ARG A 51 8.96 -2.01 0.68
CA ARG A 51 9.99 -1.47 1.58
C ARG A 51 9.52 -0.21 2.31
N ASN A 52 8.86 0.70 1.60
CA ASN A 52 8.36 1.95 2.19
C ASN A 52 7.26 1.68 3.23
N ILE A 53 6.32 0.77 2.91
CA ILE A 53 5.26 0.35 3.84
C ILE A 53 5.88 -0.32 5.09
N SER A 54 6.82 -1.25 4.90
CA SER A 54 7.48 -1.91 6.04
C SER A 54 8.32 -0.97 6.90
N ALA A 55 8.76 0.17 6.37
CA ALA A 55 9.42 1.21 7.16
C ALA A 55 8.42 2.11 7.90
N ALA A 56 7.19 2.23 7.38
CA ALA A 56 6.09 2.99 7.98
C ALA A 56 5.25 2.17 8.98
N ASP A 57 5.36 0.84 8.96
CA ASP A 57 4.69 -0.07 9.90
C ASP A 57 5.70 -0.60 10.94
N PRO A 58 5.81 0.01 12.13
CA PRO A 58 6.78 -0.36 13.16
C PRO A 58 6.49 -1.69 13.88
#